data_AF-A0A8I0MF07-F1
#
_entry.id   AF-A0A8I0MF07-F1
#
_cell.length_a   1.000
_cell.length_b   1.000
_cell.length_c   1.000
_cell.angle_alpha   90.00
_cell.angle_beta   90.00
_cell.angle_gamma   90.00
#
_symmetry.space_group_name_H-M   'P 1'
#
loop_
_entity.id
_entity.type
_entity.pdbx_description
1 polymer ?
#
loop_
_entity_poly.entity_id
_entity_poly.type
_entity_poly.pdbx_seq_one_letter_code
_entity_poly.pdbx_strand_id
1 'polypeptide(L)' 'MGKHRPDLLTVRKLAEVLKVPMAFFYSDTDDEVAELLLRYGQASRAGRKRVGEVLG' A
#
# COMPACT_ATOMS: atom_id res chain seq x y z
N MET A 1 -6.75 2.49 19.69
CA MET A 1 -5.55 2.92 18.91
C MET A 1 -4.30 2.37 19.58
N GLY A 2 -3.39 1.80 18.80
CA GLY A 2 -2.27 0.97 19.27
C GLY A 2 -1.36 1.64 20.30
N LYS A 3 -0.88 0.84 21.28
CA LYS A 3 -0.03 1.29 22.39
C LYS A 3 1.35 1.78 21.93
N HIS A 4 1.84 1.29 20.79
CA HIS A 4 3.12 1.65 20.21
C HIS A 4 2.97 1.97 18.72
N ARG A 5 3.64 3.02 18.25
CA ARG A 5 3.78 3.32 16.82
C ARG A 5 5.17 2.84 16.36
N PRO A 6 5.23 1.87 15.43
CA PRO A 6 6.51 1.45 14.87
C PRO A 6 7.18 2.60 14.12
N ASP A 7 8.51 2.64 14.13
CA ASP A 7 9.26 3.57 13.29
C ASP A 7 9.16 3.19 11.80
N LEU A 8 9.60 4.10 10.92
CA LEU A 8 9.55 3.89 9.47
C LEU A 8 10.33 2.66 9.01
N LEU A 9 11.44 2.34 9.68
CA LEU A 9 12.25 1.17 9.33
C LEU A 9 11.51 -0.13 9.66
N THR A 10 10.81 -0.17 10.78
CA THR A 10 9.99 -1.29 11.21
C THR A 10 8.82 -1.49 10.25
N VAL A 11 8.10 -0.43 9.88
CA VAL A 11 7.01 -0.51 8.90
C VAL A 11 7.50 -0.97 7.54
N ARG A 12 8.67 -0.51 7.09
CA ARG A 12 9.29 -1.00 5.85
C ARG A 12 9.53 -2.51 5.87
N LYS A 13 10.12 -3.02 6.95
CA LYS A 13 10.37 -4.47 7.11
C LYS A 13 9.07 -5.27 7.12
N LEU A 14 8.03 -4.76 7.78
CA LEU A 14 6.70 -5.38 7.76
C LEU A 14 6.11 -5.43 6.34
N ALA A 15 6.20 -4.32 5.60
CA ALA A 15 5.71 -4.24 4.23
C ALA A 15 6.42 -5.23 3.30
N GLU A 16 7.74 -5.39 3.45
CA GLU A 16 8.54 -6.37 2.70
C GLU A 16 8.10 -7.82 2.99
N VAL A 17 7.95 -8.19 4.27
CA VAL A 17 7.53 -9.54 4.67
C VAL A 17 6.12 -9.85 4.19
N LEU A 18 5.21 -8.88 4.31
CA LEU A 18 3.80 -9.04 3.93
C LEU A 18 3.56 -8.84 2.43
N LYS A 19 4.58 -8.41 1.68
CA LYS A 19 4.49 -8.11 0.23
C LYS A 19 3.37 -7.12 -0.10
N VAL A 20 3.23 -6.09 0.71
CA VAL A 20 2.27 -4.99 0.51
C VAL A 20 3.01 -3.65 0.35
N PRO A 21 2.45 -2.65 -0.33
CA PRO A 21 3.05 -1.31 -0.35
C PRO A 21 3.12 -0.72 1.05
N MET A 22 4.24 -0.11 1.41
CA MET A 22 4.40 0.54 2.72
C MET A 22 3.30 1.57 3.00
N ALA A 23 2.86 2.31 1.97
CA ALA A 23 1.82 3.33 2.07
C ALA A 23 0.49 2.77 2.61
N PHE A 24 0.21 1.48 2.43
CA PHE A 24 -0.99 0.81 2.96
C PHE A 24 -1.10 0.92 4.50
N PHE A 25 0.02 0.94 5.22
CA PHE A 25 0.00 1.06 6.69
C PHE A 25 -0.42 2.45 7.19
N TYR A 26 -0.51 3.44 6.30
CA TYR A 26 -0.81 4.83 6.63
C TYR A 26 -2.09 5.35 5.94
N SER A 27 -2.88 4.46 5.33
CA SER A 27 -4.16 4.77 4.69
C SER A 27 -5.35 4.34 5.56
N ASP A 28 -5.25 4.50 6.89
CA ASP A 28 -6.23 3.99 7.86
C ASP A 28 -7.53 4.80 7.92
N THR A 29 -7.60 5.95 7.26
CA THR A 29 -8.78 6.82 7.21
C THR A 29 -9.59 6.68 5.93
N ASP A 30 -9.11 5.93 4.95
CA ASP A 30 -9.72 5.80 3.63
C ASP A 30 -9.54 4.36 3.11
N ASP A 31 -10.57 3.55 3.31
CA ASP A 31 -10.56 2.13 2.92
C ASP A 31 -10.43 1.95 1.40
N GLU A 32 -11.00 2.85 0.61
CA GLU A 32 -10.92 2.79 -0.86
C GLU A 32 -9.49 3.05 -1.34
N VAL A 33 -8.80 4.03 -0.74
CA VAL A 33 -7.38 4.29 -1.01
C VAL A 33 -6.51 3.14 -0.52
N ALA A 34 -6.77 2.59 0.66
CA ALA A 34 -6.03 1.44 1.18
C ALA A 34 -6.14 0.23 0.24
N GLU A 35 -7.35 -0.08 -0.22
CA GLU A 35 -7.59 -1.15 -1.18
C GLU A 35 -6.91 -0.89 -2.53
N LEU A 36 -6.98 0.34 -3.05
CA LEU A 36 -6.31 0.72 -4.29
C LEU A 36 -4.79 0.54 -4.18
N LEU A 37 -4.18 1.01 -3.09
CA LEU A 37 -2.75 0.83 -2.84
C LEU A 37 -2.39 -0.66 -2.85
N LEU A 38 -3.12 -1.48 -2.10
CA LEU A 38 -2.88 -2.92 -2.01
C LEU A 38 -2.98 -3.59 -3.38
N ARG A 39 -4.08 -3.36 -4.11
CA ARG A 39 -4.32 -3.94 -5.44
C ARG A 39 -3.29 -3.47 -6.46
N TYR A 40 -2.94 -2.18 -6.47
CA TYR A 40 -1.92 -1.64 -7.37
C TYR A 40 -0.53 -2.21 -7.08
N GLY A 41 -0.19 -2.37 -5.79
CA GLY A 41 1.04 -2.99 -5.33
C GLY A 41 1.22 -4.43 -5.84
N GLN A 42 0.13 -5.19 -5.88
CA GLN A 42 0.11 -6.59 -6.32
C GLN A 42 -0.13 -6.76 -7.84
N ALA A 43 -0.55 -5.70 -8.54
CA ALA A 43 -0.85 -5.76 -9.96
C ALA A 43 0.39 -6.03 -10.82
N SER A 44 0.17 -6.74 -11.93
CA SER A 44 1.18 -6.94 -12.98
C SER A 44 1.55 -5.61 -13.64
N ARG A 45 2.66 -5.58 -14.38
CA ARG A 45 3.08 -4.39 -15.15
C ARG A 45 1.98 -3.91 -16.10
N ALA A 46 1.27 -4.82 -16.76
CA ALA A 46 0.14 -4.49 -17.62
C ALA A 46 -1.04 -3.89 -16.82
N GLY A 47 -1.33 -4.42 -15.64
CA GLY A 47 -2.34 -3.87 -14.74
C GLY A 47 -2.02 -2.44 -14.31
N ARG A 48 -0.76 -2.19 -13.89
CA ARG A 48 -0.31 -0.84 -13.51
C ARG A 48 -0.35 0.16 -14.68
N LYS A 49 -0.04 -0.29 -15.91
CA LYS A 49 -0.17 0.54 -17.12
C LYS A 49 -1.61 1.00 -17.33
N ARG A 50 -2.58 0.09 -17.24
CA ARG A 50 -4.01 0.42 -17.35
C ARG A 50 -4.48 1.40 -16.29
N VAL A 51 -4.03 1.25 -15.05
CA VAL A 51 -4.34 2.23 -14.00
C VAL A 51 -3.81 3.61 -14.36
N GLY A 52 -2.59 3.69 -14.90
CA GLY A 52 -2.04 4.95 -15.41
C GLY A 52 -2.80 5.56 -16.59
N GLU A 53 -3.40 4.74 -17.45
CA GLU A 53 -4.25 5.19 -18.58
C GLU A 53 -5.63 5.69 -18.13
N VAL A 54 -6.16 5.19 -17.01
CA VAL A 54 -7.48 5.61 -16.48
C VAL A 54 -7.38 6.87 -15.63
N LEU A 55 -6.26 7.07 -14.93
CA LEU A 55 -6.07 8.16 -13.98
C LEU A 55 -5.28 9.36 -14.53
N GLY A 56 -4.67 9.22 -15.71
CA GLY A 56 -3.93 10.28 -16.41
C GLY A 56 -4.76 10.91 -17.51
#